data_AF-A0A502BKK2-F1
#
_entry.id   AF-A0A502BKK2-F1
#
_cell.length_a   1.000
_cell.length_b   1.000
_cell.length_c   1.000
_cell.angle_alpha   90.00
_cell.angle_beta   90.00
_cell.angle_gamma   90.00
#
_symmetry.space_group_name_H-M   'P 1'
#
loop_
_entity.id
_entity.type
_entity.pdbx_description
1 polymer ?
#
loop_
_entity_poly.entity_id
_entity_poly.type
_entity_poly.pdbx_seq_one_letter_code
_entity_poly.pdbx_strand_id
1 'polypeptide(L)'
;MTASVSFIAGLVIGALVGGTGVYFIAPSSLDQTTASSLKQPTQEEANAAFLKLKGKGWSLKLGTCEKNTGAPGVICSVDYTNALINKTRQGTVGFSETPSGWMAVHYF
;
A
#
# COMPACT_ATOMS: atom_id res chain seq x y z
N MET A 1 -5.29 -34.45 38.48
CA MET A 1 -6.26 -35.18 37.65
C MET A 1 -5.79 -35.05 36.22
N THR A 2 -5.22 -36.12 35.69
CA THR A 2 -4.63 -36.20 34.36
C THR A 2 -5.52 -37.14 33.57
N ALA A 3 -6.09 -36.69 32.45
CA ALA A 3 -6.89 -37.53 31.57
C ALA A 3 -6.20 -37.68 30.22
N SER A 4 -6.32 -38.91 29.73
CA SER A 4 -5.46 -39.61 28.77
C SER A 4 -6.00 -39.56 27.34
N VAL A 5 -5.08 -39.41 26.38
CA VAL A 5 -4.84 -40.25 25.17
C VAL A 5 -5.97 -40.47 24.13
N SER A 6 -5.67 -40.17 22.85
CA SER A 6 -5.68 -41.09 21.66
C SER A 6 -5.53 -40.28 20.35
N PHE A 7 -4.40 -40.34 19.62
CA PHE A 7 -4.03 -41.27 18.52
C PHE A 7 -5.13 -41.39 17.44
N ILE A 8 -4.89 -41.05 16.16
CA ILE A 8 -4.35 -41.90 15.06
C ILE A 8 -3.86 -40.94 13.95
N ALA A 9 -2.56 -40.87 13.64
CA ALA A 9 -1.85 -41.64 12.63
C ALA A 9 -2.41 -41.50 11.19
N GLY A 10 -1.87 -40.54 10.46
CA GLY A 10 -1.81 -40.54 9.00
C GLY A 10 -0.38 -40.17 8.60
N LEU A 11 0.50 -41.17 8.56
CA LEU A 11 1.90 -41.03 8.17
C LEU A 11 2.07 -41.65 6.79
N VAL A 12 2.40 -40.82 5.80
CA VAL A 12 3.17 -41.27 4.62
C VAL A 12 4.43 -40.41 4.57
N ILE A 13 5.54 -41.10 4.82
CA ILE A 13 6.92 -40.63 4.67
C ILE A 13 7.30 -40.71 3.19
N GLY A 14 8.05 -39.72 2.72
CA GLY A 14 8.96 -39.86 1.59
C GLY A 14 8.97 -38.61 0.71
N ALA A 15 10.09 -37.97 0.39
CA ALA A 15 11.48 -38.18 0.79
C ALA A 15 12.23 -36.86 0.51
N LEU A 16 13.23 -36.57 1.33
CA LEU A 16 14.24 -35.52 1.14
C LEU A 16 14.95 -35.69 -0.21
N VAL A 17 14.76 -34.75 -1.14
CA VAL A 17 15.78 -34.29 -2.10
C VAL A 17 15.45 -32.84 -2.49
N GLY A 18 16.41 -31.93 -2.33
CA GLY A 18 16.35 -30.59 -2.92
C GLY A 18 15.96 -29.50 -1.92
N GLY A 19 16.96 -28.70 -1.55
CA GLY A 19 16.91 -27.73 -0.48
C GLY A 19 15.93 -26.57 -0.70
N THR A 20 15.52 -26.04 0.46
CA THR A 20 15.01 -24.69 0.71
C THR A 20 13.75 -24.28 -0.05
N GLY A 21 12.64 -24.33 0.68
CA GLY A 21 11.73 -23.20 0.76
C GLY A 21 10.77 -23.09 -0.41
N VAL A 22 9.56 -23.60 -0.18
CA VAL A 22 8.35 -23.17 -0.87
C VAL A 22 8.34 -21.64 -0.93
N TYR A 23 8.53 -21.09 -2.13
CA TYR A 23 8.38 -19.66 -2.40
C TYR A 23 6.90 -19.31 -2.23
N PHE A 24 6.51 -18.99 -1.00
CA PHE A 24 5.37 -18.13 -0.78
C PHE A 24 5.75 -16.78 -1.37
N ILE A 25 5.32 -16.55 -2.61
CA ILE A 25 5.31 -15.21 -3.21
C ILE A 25 4.22 -14.45 -2.45
N ALA A 26 4.59 -13.94 -1.27
CA ALA A 26 3.80 -12.93 -0.59
C ALA A 26 3.57 -11.80 -1.60
N PRO A 27 2.34 -11.27 -1.73
CA PRO A 27 2.10 -10.13 -2.59
C PRO A 27 3.06 -9.03 -2.15
N SER A 28 3.74 -8.40 -3.11
CA SER A 28 4.65 -7.29 -2.89
C SER A 28 3.98 -6.24 -2.02
N SER A 29 4.19 -6.34 -0.70
CA SER A 29 4.08 -5.24 0.23
C SER A 29 5.11 -4.26 -0.30
N LEU A 30 4.63 -3.28 -1.06
CA LEU A 30 5.41 -2.13 -1.48
C LEU A 30 6.22 -1.69 -0.28
N ASP A 31 7.53 -1.86 -0.42
CA ASP A 31 8.57 -1.47 0.48
C ASP A 31 8.24 -0.05 0.95
N GLN A 32 7.61 0.04 2.13
CA GLN A 32 7.36 1.30 2.80
C GLN A 32 8.71 1.69 3.39
N THR A 33 9.60 2.09 2.49
CA THR A 33 10.94 2.54 2.79
C THR A 33 10.84 3.61 3.87
N THR A 34 11.43 3.26 4.99
CA THR A 34 11.61 4.01 6.22
C THR A 34 12.15 5.42 5.93
N ALA A 35 11.27 6.41 5.77
CA ALA A 35 11.63 7.83 5.73
C ALA A 35 11.29 8.49 7.07
N SER A 36 12.34 8.83 7.81
CA SER A 36 12.28 9.50 9.11
C SER A 36 11.28 10.67 9.16
N SER A 37 10.29 10.51 10.04
CA SER A 37 9.52 11.59 10.70
C SER A 37 8.92 12.69 9.80
N LEU A 38 8.42 12.33 8.61
CA LEU A 38 7.38 13.13 7.95
C LEU A 38 6.07 12.37 8.00
N LYS A 39 5.03 13.02 8.51
CA LYS A 39 3.68 12.46 8.49
C LYS A 39 3.27 12.30 7.03
N GLN A 40 2.92 11.08 6.65
CA GLN A 40 2.47 10.70 5.32
C GLN A 40 0.99 10.32 5.40
N PRO A 41 0.19 10.62 4.36
CA PRO A 41 -1.21 10.17 4.32
C PRO A 41 -1.27 8.65 4.17
N THR A 42 -2.28 8.02 4.77
CA THR A 42 -2.60 6.64 4.43
C THR A 42 -3.21 6.55 3.02
N GLN A 43 -3.30 5.33 2.48
CA GLN A 43 -3.93 5.06 1.19
C GLN A 43 -5.38 5.56 1.14
N GLU A 44 -6.13 5.39 2.22
CA GLU A 44 -7.52 5.83 2.35
C GLU A 44 -7.60 7.36 2.38
N GLU A 45 -6.72 8.00 3.16
CA GLU A 45 -6.66 9.45 3.30
C GLU A 45 -6.27 10.13 1.98
N ALA A 46 -5.25 9.61 1.30
CA ALA A 46 -4.82 10.10 0.00
C ALA A 46 -5.88 9.90 -1.07
N ASN A 47 -6.55 8.74 -1.09
CA ASN A 47 -7.63 8.49 -2.04
C ASN A 47 -8.83 9.41 -1.76
N ALA A 48 -9.21 9.60 -0.50
CA ALA A 48 -10.27 10.54 -0.13
C ALA A 48 -9.93 11.99 -0.53
N ALA A 49 -8.68 12.43 -0.29
CA ALA A 49 -8.21 13.75 -0.71
C ALA A 49 -8.18 13.89 -2.24
N PHE A 50 -7.77 12.86 -2.96
CA PHE A 50 -7.74 12.85 -4.42
C PHE A 50 -9.15 12.84 -5.03
N LEU A 51 -10.08 12.08 -4.45
CA LEU A 51 -11.49 12.05 -4.83
C LEU A 51 -12.16 13.41 -4.64
N LYS A 52 -11.78 14.19 -3.62
CA LYS A 52 -12.23 15.58 -3.46
C LYS A 52 -11.78 16.48 -4.63
N LEU A 53 -10.62 16.19 -5.23
CA LEU A 53 -10.06 16.97 -6.33
C LEU A 53 -10.59 16.55 -7.71
N LYS A 54 -10.61 15.25 -8.03
CA LYS A 54 -11.00 14.72 -9.35
C LYS A 54 -12.48 14.33 -9.45
N GLY A 55 -13.15 14.11 -8.32
CA GLY A 55 -14.53 13.62 -8.27
C GLY A 55 -14.64 12.09 -8.25
N LYS A 56 -15.89 11.61 -8.27
CA LYS A 56 -16.22 10.17 -8.20
C LYS A 56 -15.76 9.43 -9.47
N GLY A 57 -15.46 8.14 -9.33
CA GLY A 57 -15.04 7.29 -10.46
C GLY A 57 -13.53 7.28 -10.73
N TRP A 58 -12.76 8.01 -9.93
CA TRP A 58 -11.31 7.93 -9.91
C TRP A 58 -10.86 7.10 -8.72
N SER A 59 -9.81 6.32 -8.90
CA SER A 59 -9.12 5.63 -7.81
C SER A 59 -7.66 6.01 -7.85
N LEU A 60 -7.03 6.14 -6.70
CA LEU A 60 -5.61 6.41 -6.57
C LEU A 60 -4.95 5.33 -5.74
N LYS A 61 -3.77 4.88 -6.16
CA LYS A 61 -2.86 4.02 -5.40
C LYS A 61 -1.61 4.83 -5.06
N LEU A 62 -1.29 4.94 -3.77
CA LEU A 62 -0.06 5.53 -3.29
C LEU A 62 1.12 4.60 -3.59
N GLY A 63 2.18 5.17 -4.14
CA GLY A 63 3.51 4.58 -4.20
C GLY A 63 4.43 5.28 -3.21
N THR A 64 5.67 5.51 -3.62
CA THR A 64 6.69 6.14 -2.78
C THR A 64 6.38 7.62 -2.54
N CYS A 65 6.46 8.03 -1.28
CA CYS A 65 6.27 9.41 -0.84
C CYS A 65 7.60 10.02 -0.38
N GLU A 66 7.91 11.20 -0.87
CA GLU A 66 9.08 11.98 -0.52
C GLU A 66 8.68 13.31 0.13
N LYS A 67 9.57 13.86 0.95
CA LYS A 67 9.34 15.18 1.54
C LYS A 67 9.35 16.24 0.45
N ASN A 68 8.32 17.09 0.40
CA ASN A 68 8.37 18.27 -0.46
C ASN A 68 9.31 19.30 0.18
N THR A 69 10.35 19.71 -0.56
CA THR A 69 11.30 20.74 -0.11
C THR A 69 10.80 22.17 -0.39
N GLY A 70 9.79 22.33 -1.26
CA GLY A 70 9.25 23.63 -1.67
C GLY A 70 7.89 24.02 -1.07
N ALA A 71 7.19 23.11 -0.39
CA ALA A 71 5.90 23.38 0.25
C ALA A 71 5.69 22.48 1.49
N PRO A 72 4.82 22.88 2.44
CA PRO A 72 4.48 22.03 3.58
C PRO A 72 3.74 20.76 3.11
N GLY A 73 4.37 19.60 3.28
CA GLY A 73 3.77 18.30 2.98
C GLY A 73 4.74 17.30 2.37
N VAL A 74 4.16 16.28 1.72
CA VAL A 74 4.86 15.23 0.98
C VAL A 74 4.42 15.23 -0.48
N ILE A 75 5.29 14.78 -1.36
CA ILE A 75 4.99 14.50 -2.76
C ILE A 75 5.03 12.98 -2.91
N CYS A 76 3.93 12.39 -3.34
CA CYS A 76 3.82 10.95 -3.53
C CYS A 76 3.66 10.60 -5.00
N SER A 77 4.45 9.63 -5.46
CA SER A 77 4.19 8.94 -6.71
C SER A 77 2.90 8.15 -6.58
N VAL A 78 2.01 8.29 -7.55
CA VAL A 78 0.67 7.69 -7.51
C VAL A 78 0.29 7.09 -8.84
N ASP A 79 -0.38 5.96 -8.79
CA ASP A 79 -1.09 5.41 -9.94
C ASP A 79 -2.57 5.76 -9.79
N TYR A 80 -3.11 6.56 -10.71
CA TYR A 80 -4.53 6.90 -10.70
C TYR A 80 -5.25 6.28 -11.88
N THR A 81 -6.40 5.67 -11.59
CA THR A 81 -7.25 4.98 -12.57
C THR A 81 -8.56 5.74 -12.70
N ASN A 82 -8.96 6.01 -13.95
CA ASN A 82 -10.31 6.48 -14.24
C ASN A 82 -11.18 5.28 -14.63
N ALA A 83 -12.18 4.97 -13.81
CA ALA A 83 -13.08 3.83 -14.03
C ALA A 83 -13.90 3.96 -15.32
N LEU A 84 -14.16 5.17 -15.82
CA LEU A 84 -14.94 5.40 -17.04
C LEU A 84 -14.21 4.94 -18.31
N ILE A 85 -12.89 5.08 -18.33
CA ILE A 85 -12.05 4.75 -19.49
C ILE A 85 -11.11 3.58 -19.22
N ASN A 86 -11.17 3.01 -18.01
CA ASN A 86 -10.31 1.94 -17.51
C ASN A 86 -8.81 2.15 -17.85
N LYS A 87 -8.37 3.42 -17.73
CA LYS A 87 -6.96 3.79 -17.93
C LYS A 87 -6.34 4.16 -16.60
N THR A 88 -5.23 3.47 -16.31
CA THR A 88 -4.31 3.83 -15.23
C THR A 88 -3.22 4.71 -15.79
N ARG A 89 -2.92 5.80 -15.09
CA ARG A 89 -1.76 6.65 -15.37
C ARG A 89 -0.95 6.81 -14.11
N GLN A 90 0.36 6.89 -14.28
CA GLN A 90 1.26 7.25 -13.21
C GLN A 90 1.37 8.78 -13.19
N GLY A 91 1.52 9.34 -12.00
CA GLY A 91 1.80 10.75 -11.81
C GLY A 91 2.25 11.01 -10.40
N THR A 92 2.34 12.28 -10.04
CA THR A 92 2.81 12.67 -8.73
C THR A 92 1.81 13.64 -8.12
N VAL A 93 1.42 13.38 -6.88
CA VAL A 93 0.44 14.21 -6.17
C VAL A 93 1.06 14.67 -4.87
N GLY A 94 0.97 15.97 -4.62
CA GLY A 94 1.37 16.56 -3.36
C GLY A 94 0.25 16.43 -2.35
N PHE A 95 0.59 15.99 -1.15
CA PHE A 95 -0.33 15.91 -0.03
C PHE A 95 0.15 16.83 1.09
N SER A 96 -0.72 17.74 1.50
CA SER A 96 -0.49 18.63 2.63
C SER A 96 -1.53 18.37 3.71
N GLU A 97 -1.08 18.22 4.95
CA GLU A 97 -1.99 18.10 6.09
C GLU A 97 -2.55 19.46 6.48
N THR A 98 -3.87 19.53 6.68
CA THR A 98 -4.56 20.72 7.19
C THR A 98 -5.40 20.34 8.42
N PRO A 99 -5.89 21.30 9.22
CA PRO A 99 -6.78 21.01 10.34
C PRO A 99 -8.07 20.27 9.93
N SER A 100 -8.46 20.36 8.66
CA SER A 100 -9.62 19.67 8.09
C SER A 100 -9.26 18.31 7.46
N GLY A 101 -8.03 17.85 7.64
CA GLY A 101 -7.48 16.61 7.09
C GLY A 101 -6.54 16.83 5.91
N TRP A 102 -6.23 15.76 5.20
CA TRP A 102 -5.34 15.79 4.04
C TRP A 102 -5.97 16.49 2.83
N MET A 103 -5.19 17.36 2.20
CA MET A 103 -5.51 17.99 0.93
C MET A 103 -4.55 17.50 -0.15
N ALA A 104 -5.11 17.10 -1.29
CA ALA A 104 -4.35 16.72 -2.48
C ALA A 104 -4.18 17.94 -3.39
N VAL A 105 -2.95 18.18 -3.82
CA VAL A 105 -2.58 19.22 -4.78
C VAL A 105 -1.96 18.51 -5.97
N HIS A 106 -2.53 18.71 -7.16
CA HIS A 106 -2.00 18.10 -8.37
C HIS A 106 -0.70 18.80 -8.76
N TYR A 107 0.41 18.07 -8.74
CA TYR A 107 1.67 18.51 -9.32
C TYR A 107 1.78 17.89 -10.71
N PHE A 108 2.32 18.66 -11.67
CA PHE A 108 2.37 18.30 -13.09
C PHE A 108 3.45 17.26 -13.38
#